data_AF-N6Y2K0-F1
#
_entry.id   AF-N6Y2K0-F1
#
_cell.length_a   1.000
_cell.length_b   1.000
_cell.length_c   1.000
_cell.angle_alpha   90.00
_cell.angle_beta   90.00
_cell.angle_gamma   90.00
#
_symmetry.space_group_name_H-M   'P 1'
#
loop_
_entity.id
_entity.type
_entity.pdbx_description
1 polymer ?
#
loop_
_entity_poly.entity_id
_entity_poly.type
_entity_poly.pdbx_seq_one_letter_code
_entity_poly.pdbx_strand_id
1 'polypeptide(L)'
;MNKIKCALIGPGNIGTDLLYKLKRSPVLEPVWMVGIDASSEGLARARELGLKTTAEGVDGLLPHVLADGVQIAFDATSAYVHAENSRK
;
A
#
# COMPACT_ATOMS: atom_id res chain seq x y z
N MET A 1 -6.48 -15.35 15.56
CA MET A 1 -6.81 -15.23 14.13
C MET A 1 -5.68 -14.49 13.44
N ASN A 2 -5.25 -14.93 12.26
CA ASN A 2 -4.26 -14.20 11.47
C ASN A 2 -4.91 -12.95 10.89
N LYS A 3 -4.21 -11.81 10.92
CA LYS A 3 -4.68 -10.57 10.32
C LYS A 3 -4.67 -10.69 8.80
N ILE A 4 -5.57 -9.98 8.13
CA ILE A 4 -5.66 -9.90 6.68
C ILE A 4 -4.61 -8.89 6.21
N LYS A 5 -3.66 -9.35 5.40
CA LYS A 5 -2.60 -8.50 4.87
C LYS A 5 -3.12 -7.60 3.76
N CYS A 6 -2.74 -6.33 3.81
CA CYS A 6 -3.19 -5.34 2.85
C CYS A 6 -2.06 -4.46 2.31
N ALA A 7 -2.26 -3.97 1.09
CA ALA A 7 -1.44 -2.96 0.45
C ALA A 7 -2.15 -1.60 0.47
N LEU A 8 -1.36 -0.52 0.56
CA LEU A 8 -1.82 0.84 0.34
C LEU A 8 -1.23 1.36 -0.97
N ILE A 9 -2.08 1.89 -1.85
CA ILE A 9 -1.69 2.48 -3.13
C ILE A 9 -1.91 3.98 -3.05
N GLY A 10 -0.85 4.77 -3.22
CA GLY A 10 -0.87 6.22 -3.05
C GLY A 10 -0.31 6.66 -1.70
N PRO A 11 0.97 7.08 -1.62
CA PRO A 11 1.64 7.44 -0.37
C PRO A 11 1.40 8.91 0.03
N GLY A 12 0.30 9.52 -0.42
CA GLY A 12 -0.07 10.88 -0.06
C GLY A 12 -0.61 10.98 1.38
N ASN A 13 -1.24 12.12 1.69
CA ASN A 13 -1.79 12.37 3.03
C ASN A 13 -2.81 11.29 3.45
N ILE A 14 -3.74 10.92 2.56
CA ILE A 14 -4.77 9.91 2.84
C ILE A 14 -4.14 8.53 3.08
N GLY A 15 -3.27 8.06 2.19
CA GLY A 15 -2.63 6.74 2.32
C GLY A 15 -1.74 6.65 3.56
N THR A 16 -1.00 7.70 3.87
CA THR A 16 -0.13 7.73 5.06
C THR A 16 -0.95 7.77 6.36
N ASP A 17 -2.05 8.53 6.41
CA ASP A 17 -2.96 8.51 7.57
C ASP A 17 -3.63 7.14 7.75
N LEU A 18 -4.07 6.52 6.64
CA LEU A 18 -4.65 5.18 6.65
C LEU A 18 -3.65 4.13 7.14
N LEU A 19 -2.37 4.23 6.78
CA LEU A 19 -1.31 3.36 7.29
C LEU A 19 -1.29 3.34 8.82
N TYR A 20 -1.31 4.50 9.47
CA TYR A 20 -1.34 4.58 10.93
C TYR A 20 -2.61 3.97 11.54
N LYS A 21 -3.76 4.12 10.87
CA LYS A 21 -5.01 3.48 11.30
C LYS A 21 -4.95 1.96 11.16
N LEU A 22 -4.42 1.45 10.05
CA LEU A 22 -4.29 0.01 9.79
C LEU A 22 -3.32 -0.67 10.76
N LYS A 23 -2.23 -0.01 11.16
CA LYS A 23 -1.31 -0.54 12.21
C LYS A 23 -2.01 -0.79 13.55
N ARG A 24 -3.10 -0.06 13.85
CA ARG A 24 -3.93 -0.26 15.05
C ARG A 24 -5.08 -1.25 14.85
N SER A 25 -5.29 -1.74 13.63
CA SER A 25 -6.41 -2.64 13.33
C SER A 25 -6.24 -3.99 14.03
N PRO A 26 -7.29 -4.54 14.65
CA PRO A 26 -7.24 -5.89 15.22
C PRO A 26 -7.27 -6.97 14.14
N VAL A 27 -7.71 -6.64 12.91
CA VAL A 27 -7.98 -7.62 11.84
C VAL A 27 -7.21 -7.37 10.54
N LEU A 28 -6.62 -6.19 10.35
CA LEU A 28 -5.85 -5.84 9.15
C LEU A 28 -4.38 -5.62 9.48
N GLU A 29 -3.51 -5.99 8.54
CA GLU A 29 -2.06 -5.82 8.64
C GLU A 29 -1.51 -5.15 7.37
N PRO A 30 -1.09 -3.87 7.43
CA PRO A 30 -0.51 -3.22 6.27
C PRO A 30 0.92 -3.71 6.05
N VAL A 31 1.18 -4.27 4.87
CA VAL A 31 2.47 -4.89 4.51
C VAL A 31 3.18 -4.16 3.36
N TRP A 32 2.44 -3.40 2.55
CA TRP A 32 2.95 -2.70 1.38
C TRP A 32 2.47 -1.24 1.34
N MET A 33 3.38 -0.33 0.96
CA MET A 33 3.04 1.02 0.50
C MET A 33 3.57 1.20 -0.93
N VAL A 34 2.67 1.57 -1.84
CA VAL A 34 2.93 1.67 -3.27
C VAL A 34 2.80 3.12 -3.71
N GLY A 35 3.82 3.65 -4.38
CA GLY A 35 3.82 4.98 -4.96
C GLY A 35 4.48 5.00 -6.34
N ILE A 36 4.60 6.19 -6.92
CA ILE A 36 5.23 6.44 -8.23
C ILE A 36 6.40 7.44 -8.16
N ASP A 37 6.68 7.97 -6.97
CA ASP A 37 7.74 8.95 -6.73
C ASP A 37 8.64 8.44 -5.61
N ALA A 38 9.88 8.11 -5.96
CA ALA A 38 10.86 7.56 -5.02
C ALA A 38 11.24 8.55 -3.89
N SER A 39 11.01 9.84 -4.09
CA SER A 39 11.25 10.89 -3.08
C SER A 39 10.09 11.10 -2.11
N SER A 40 8.98 10.38 -2.29
CA SER A 40 7.78 10.52 -1.46
C SER A 40 8.06 10.28 0.04
N GLU A 41 7.73 11.28 0.87
CA GLU A 41 7.79 11.15 2.32
C GLU A 41 6.94 9.99 2.85
N GLY A 42 5.79 9.71 2.24
CA GLY A 42 4.93 8.59 2.64
C GLY A 42 5.58 7.23 2.41
N LEU A 43 6.37 7.08 1.33
CA LEU A 43 7.18 5.87 1.12
C LEU A 43 8.33 5.77 2.13
N ALA A 44 8.99 6.88 2.44
CA ALA A 44 10.04 6.90 3.47
C ALA A 44 9.49 6.47 4.83
N ARG A 45 8.38 7.08 5.28
CA ARG A 45 7.69 6.74 6.54
C ARG A 45 7.22 5.28 6.57
N ALA A 46 6.66 4.77 5.48
CA ALA A 46 6.23 3.38 5.41
C ALA A 46 7.41 2.40 5.57
N ARG A 47 8.56 2.71 4.96
CA ARG A 47 9.80 1.92 5.08
C ARG A 47 10.32 1.93 6.52
N GLU A 48 10.35 3.08 7.18
CA GLU A 48 10.73 3.21 8.60
C GLU A 48 9.82 2.39 9.53
N LEU A 49 8.54 2.25 9.17
CA LEU A 49 7.55 1.42 9.88
C LEU A 49 7.57 -0.06 9.48
N GLY A 50 8.58 -0.48 8.70
CA GLY A 50 8.84 -1.87 8.33
C GLY A 50 7.98 -2.41 7.20
N LEU A 51 7.33 -1.55 6.41
CA LEU A 51 6.60 -2.00 5.22
C LEU A 51 7.54 -2.17 4.03
N LYS A 52 7.20 -3.09 3.13
CA LYS A 52 7.76 -3.10 1.78
C LYS A 52 7.25 -1.88 1.02
N THR A 53 8.13 -1.25 0.24
CA THR A 53 7.77 -0.06 -0.53
C THR A 53 8.25 -0.17 -1.96
N THR A 54 7.47 0.41 -2.89
CA THR A 54 7.87 0.57 -4.29
C THR A 54 7.49 1.95 -4.80
N ALA A 55 8.29 2.47 -5.73
CA ALA A 55 8.03 3.67 -6.51
C ALA A 55 7.66 3.35 -7.97
N GLU A 56 7.41 2.07 -8.29
CA GLU A 56 7.09 1.58 -9.64
C GLU A 56 5.58 1.45 -9.86
N GLY A 57 4.76 2.04 -8.98
CA GLY A 57 3.31 1.90 -9.01
C GLY A 57 2.85 0.46 -8.73
N VAL A 58 1.62 0.15 -9.14
CA VAL A 58 1.02 -1.18 -8.93
C VAL A 58 1.84 -2.29 -9.60
N ASP A 59 2.54 -1.99 -10.71
CA ASP A 59 3.38 -2.97 -11.40
C ASP A 59 4.53 -3.48 -10.52
N GLY A 60 5.05 -2.64 -9.63
CA GLY A 60 6.05 -3.06 -8.63
C GLY A 60 5.47 -3.91 -7.48
N LEU A 61 4.15 -3.93 -7.30
CA LEU A 61 3.46 -4.75 -6.30
C LEU A 61 3.01 -6.11 -6.86
N LEU A 62 2.48 -6.14 -8.09
CA LEU A 62 1.81 -7.32 -8.67
C LEU A 62 2.61 -8.63 -8.55
N PRO A 63 3.93 -8.68 -8.83
CA PRO A 63 4.71 -9.92 -8.73
C PRO A 63 4.76 -10.49 -7.31
N HIS A 64 4.47 -9.69 -6.29
CA HIS A 64 4.58 -10.05 -4.88
C HIS A 64 3.24 -10.33 -4.20
N VAL A 65 2.11 -10.00 -4.83
CA VAL A 65 0.77 -10.09 -4.21
C VAL A 65 0.50 -11.49 -3.63
N LEU A 66 0.71 -12.53 -4.44
CA LEU A 66 0.47 -13.92 -4.01
C LEU A 66 1.50 -14.41 -2.99
N ALA A 67 2.78 -14.15 -3.22
CA ALA A 67 3.87 -14.61 -2.36
C ALA A 67 3.81 -13.98 -0.97
N ASP A 68 3.41 -12.70 -0.88
CA ASP A 68 3.28 -11.98 0.38
C ASP A 68 1.92 -12.17 1.05
N GLY A 69 0.96 -12.78 0.34
CA GLY A 69 -0.39 -13.06 0.84
C GLY A 69 -1.25 -11.81 1.01
N VAL A 70 -1.06 -10.79 0.14
CA VAL A 70 -1.87 -9.58 0.12
C VAL A 70 -3.29 -9.94 -0.37
N GLN A 71 -4.30 -9.58 0.41
CA GLN A 71 -5.71 -9.92 0.12
C GLN A 71 -6.60 -8.68 -0.09
N ILE A 72 -6.16 -7.51 0.37
CA ILE A 72 -6.89 -6.25 0.22
C ILE A 72 -5.92 -5.16 -0.28
N ALA A 73 -6.34 -4.37 -1.25
CA ALA A 73 -5.66 -3.15 -1.65
C ALA A 73 -6.54 -1.93 -1.31
N PHE A 74 -6.00 -0.97 -0.58
CA PHE A 74 -6.62 0.33 -0.36
C PHE A 74 -6.04 1.34 -1.33
N ASP A 75 -6.87 1.88 -2.21
CA ASP A 75 -6.46 2.88 -3.19
C ASP A 75 -6.77 4.30 -2.70
N ALA A 76 -5.71 5.06 -2.46
CA ALA A 76 -5.71 6.45 -2.04
C ALA A 76 -5.05 7.36 -3.11
N THR A 77 -5.21 7.01 -4.39
CA THR A 77 -4.73 7.81 -5.52
C THR A 77 -5.83 8.76 -6.03
N SER A 78 -6.18 8.69 -7.31
CA SER A 78 -7.22 9.49 -7.94
C SER A 78 -8.21 8.58 -8.66
N ALA A 79 -9.41 9.07 -8.97
CA ALA A 79 -10.44 8.27 -9.64
C ALA A 79 -9.96 7.68 -10.98
N TYR A 80 -9.18 8.44 -11.76
CA TYR A 80 -8.68 7.99 -13.06
C TYR A 80 -7.54 6.97 -12.92
N VAL A 81 -6.68 7.09 -11.90
CA VAL A 81 -5.63 6.10 -11.62
C VAL A 81 -6.22 4.82 -11.04
N HIS A 82 -7.24 4.92 -10.19
CA HIS A 82 -7.92 3.77 -9.59
C HIS A 82 -8.52 2.83 -10.64
N ALA A 83 -9.11 3.40 -11.69
CA ALA A 83 -9.65 2.60 -12.80
C ALA A 83 -8.57 1.76 -13.50
N GLU A 84 -7.36 2.28 -13.63
CA GLU A 84 -6.23 1.54 -14.21
C GLU A 84 -5.65 0.52 -13.23
N ASN A 85 -5.45 0.91 -11.97
CA ASN A 85 -5.00 0.00 -10.91
C ASN A 85 -5.92 -1.23 -10.78
N SER A 86 -7.23 -1.04 -10.91
CA SER A 86 -8.23 -2.11 -10.74
C SER A 86 -8.29 -3.11 -11.89
N ARG A 87 -7.75 -2.77 -13.07
CA ARG A 87 -7.69 -3.70 -14.22
C ARG A 87 -6.54 -4.69 -14.11
N LYS A 88 -5.55 -4.39 -13.26
CA LYS A 88 -4.35 -5.18 -13.06
C LYS A 88 -4.56 -6.22 -11.98
#